data_AF-A0A2J8U8B0-F1
#
_entry.id   AF-A0A2J8U8B0-F1
#
_cell.length_a   1.000
_cell.length_b   1.000
_cell.length_c   1.000
_cell.angle_alpha   90.00
_cell.angle_beta   90.00
_cell.angle_gamma   90.00
#
_symmetry.space_group_name_H-M   'P 1'
#
loop_
_entity.id
_entity.type
_entity.pdbx_description
1 polymer ?
#
loop_
_entity_poly.entity_id
_entity_poly.type
_entity_poly.pdbx_seq_one_letter_code
_entity_poly.pdbx_strand_id
1 'polypeptide(L)'
;MGTPKPRILPWLVSQLDLGQLEGVAWVNKSRTRFRIPWKHGLRQDAQQEDFGIFQAWAEATGAYVPGRDKPDLPTWKRNFRSALNRKEGLRLAEDRSKDPHDPHKIYEFVNSGVGDFSQPDTSPDTNGGGSTSDTQEDILDELLEWEFEVTAF
;
A
#
# COMPACT_ATOMS: atom_id res chain seq x y z
N MET A 1 6.73 -25.03 -9.82
CA MET A 1 6.58 -23.79 -10.60
C MET A 1 6.22 -22.69 -9.61
N GLY A 2 7.13 -21.76 -9.31
CA GLY A 2 6.79 -20.61 -8.46
C GLY A 2 5.88 -19.66 -9.23
N THR A 3 4.80 -19.19 -8.62
CA THR A 3 3.98 -18.12 -9.21
C THR A 3 4.78 -16.83 -9.20
N PRO A 4 4.86 -16.10 -10.34
CA PRO A 4 5.58 -14.83 -10.38
C PRO A 4 4.95 -13.83 -9.40
N LYS A 5 5.79 -13.04 -8.71
CA LYS A 5 5.35 -12.02 -7.76
C LYS A 5 4.49 -10.97 -8.49
N PRO A 6 3.28 -10.65 -8.00
CA PRO A 6 2.38 -9.72 -8.68
C PRO A 6 2.97 -8.31 -8.73
N ARG A 7 2.60 -7.56 -9.78
CA ARG A 7 2.85 -6.11 -9.87
C ARG A 7 1.76 -5.37 -9.10
N ILE A 8 2.13 -4.35 -8.31
CA ILE A 8 1.20 -3.65 -7.40
C ILE A 8 0.01 -3.01 -8.11
N LEU A 9 0.19 -2.29 -9.24
CA LEU A 9 -0.93 -1.58 -9.87
C LEU A 9 -1.95 -2.53 -10.52
N PRO A 10 -1.56 -3.52 -11.35
CA PRO A 10 -2.53 -4.48 -11.89
C PRO A 10 -3.26 -5.27 -10.79
N TRP A 11 -2.53 -5.65 -9.73
CA TRP A 11 -3.12 -6.32 -8.58
C TRP A 11 -4.14 -5.43 -7.86
N LEU A 12 -3.78 -4.16 -7.60
CA LEU A 12 -4.64 -3.21 -6.90
C LEU A 12 -5.91 -2.90 -7.69
N VAL A 13 -5.80 -2.72 -9.02
CA VAL A 13 -6.96 -2.57 -9.91
C VAL A 13 -7.90 -3.77 -9.80
N SER A 14 -7.35 -4.98 -9.74
CA SER A 14 -8.16 -6.20 -9.56
C SER A 14 -8.91 -6.18 -8.22
N GLN A 15 -8.26 -5.75 -7.13
CA GLN A 15 -8.91 -5.62 -5.82
C GLN A 15 -10.03 -4.58 -5.82
N LEU A 16 -9.80 -3.43 -6.47
CA LEU A 16 -10.79 -2.36 -6.63
C LEU A 16 -12.00 -2.82 -7.45
N ASP A 17 -11.78 -3.62 -8.49
CA ASP A 17 -12.83 -4.16 -9.34
C ASP A 17 -13.64 -5.26 -8.66
N LEU A 18 -13.01 -6.07 -7.81
CA LEU A 18 -13.68 -7.08 -6.99
C LEU A 18 -14.55 -6.44 -5.89
N GLY A 19 -14.11 -5.30 -5.33
CA GLY A 19 -14.87 -4.55 -4.33
C GLY A 19 -15.12 -5.33 -3.03
N GLN A 20 -14.24 -6.29 -2.70
CA GLN A 20 -14.39 -7.15 -1.52
C GLN A 20 -13.77 -6.57 -0.25
N LEU A 21 -12.82 -5.63 -0.40
CA LEU A 21 -12.14 -4.99 0.71
C LEU A 21 -12.88 -3.71 1.08
N GLU A 22 -13.37 -3.64 2.32
CA GLU A 22 -14.16 -2.51 2.81
C GLU A 22 -13.37 -1.19 2.70
N GLY A 23 -14.04 -0.15 2.22
CA GLY A 23 -13.45 1.18 2.05
C GLY A 23 -12.41 1.31 0.92
N VAL A 24 -12.02 0.21 0.27
CA VAL A 24 -11.15 0.19 -0.92
C VAL A 24 -12.03 0.20 -2.16
N ALA A 25 -12.12 1.34 -2.85
CA ALA A 25 -13.05 1.47 -3.97
C ALA A 25 -12.63 2.56 -4.96
N TRP A 26 -13.13 2.43 -6.19
CA TRP A 26 -13.16 3.53 -7.15
C TRP A 26 -14.04 4.67 -6.61
N VAL A 27 -13.56 5.91 -6.68
CA VAL A 27 -14.35 7.10 -6.27
C VAL A 27 -15.00 7.82 -7.46
N ASN A 28 -14.65 7.42 -8.69
CA ASN A 28 -15.22 7.97 -9.90
C ASN A 28 -15.55 6.89 -10.95
N LYS A 29 -16.56 7.17 -11.78
CA LYS A 29 -17.02 6.23 -12.83
C LYS A 29 -15.98 5.93 -13.89
N SER A 30 -15.06 6.88 -14.15
CA SER A 30 -13.98 6.71 -15.13
C SER A 30 -12.85 5.81 -14.63
N ARG A 31 -12.92 5.30 -13.39
CA ARG A 31 -11.89 4.41 -12.80
C ARG A 31 -10.48 4.98 -12.91
N THR A 32 -10.34 6.28 -12.62
CA THR A 32 -9.03 6.95 -12.57
C THR A 32 -8.64 7.35 -11.17
N ARG A 33 -9.59 7.39 -10.23
CA ARG A 33 -9.36 7.70 -8.82
C ARG A 33 -9.91 6.62 -7.92
N PHE A 34 -9.17 6.28 -6.90
CA PHE A 34 -9.57 5.29 -5.92
C PHE A 34 -9.18 5.72 -4.51
N ARG A 35 -9.92 5.22 -3.53
CA ARG A 35 -9.68 5.45 -2.10
C ARG A 35 -9.10 4.20 -1.45
N ILE A 36 -8.21 4.41 -0.48
CA ILE A 36 -7.63 3.37 0.38
C ILE A 36 -7.80 3.79 1.85
N PRO A 37 -8.39 2.96 2.73
CA PRO A 37 -8.43 3.22 4.17
C PRO A 37 -7.01 3.42 4.71
N TRP A 38 -6.83 4.42 5.57
CA TRP A 38 -5.50 4.81 6.04
C TRP A 38 -5.47 5.12 7.54
N LYS A 39 -6.25 4.37 8.33
CA LYS A 39 -6.31 4.51 9.79
C LYS A 39 -4.92 4.36 10.43
N HIS A 40 -4.68 5.12 11.50
CA HIS A 40 -3.45 5.06 12.28
C HIS A 40 -3.41 3.81 13.17
N GLY A 41 -2.26 3.12 13.23
CA GLY A 41 -2.11 1.86 13.98
C GLY A 41 -2.32 2.00 15.49
N LEU A 42 -1.89 3.13 16.06
CA LEU A 42 -2.04 3.44 17.48
C LEU A 42 -3.44 3.90 17.92
N ARG A 43 -4.42 3.99 17.00
CA ARG A 43 -5.81 4.31 17.39
C ARG A 43 -6.40 3.16 18.21
N GLN A 44 -7.06 3.47 19.32
CA GLN A 44 -7.69 2.46 20.18
C GLN A 44 -8.79 1.67 19.44
N ASP A 45 -9.43 2.30 18.45
CA ASP A 45 -10.45 1.72 17.58
C ASP A 45 -9.90 1.17 16.25
N ALA A 46 -8.58 1.00 16.14
CA ALA A 46 -7.98 0.32 14.99
C ALA A 46 -8.23 -1.18 15.10
N GLN A 47 -8.79 -1.77 14.04
CA GLN A 47 -9.05 -3.20 13.92
C GLN A 47 -8.30 -3.77 12.72
N GLN A 48 -8.16 -5.09 12.64
CA GLN A 48 -7.42 -5.74 11.56
C GLN A 48 -8.04 -5.46 10.18
N GLU A 49 -9.36 -5.29 10.13
CA GLU A 49 -10.09 -5.00 8.88
C GLU A 49 -9.67 -3.64 8.28
N ASP A 50 -9.27 -2.67 9.10
CA ASP A 50 -8.75 -1.36 8.65
C ASP A 50 -7.45 -1.48 7.84
N PHE A 51 -6.76 -2.63 7.95
CA PHE A 51 -5.50 -2.92 7.27
C PHE A 51 -5.63 -3.98 6.18
N GLY A 52 -6.86 -4.35 5.80
CA GLY A 52 -7.15 -5.49 4.91
C GLY A 52 -6.39 -5.45 3.59
N ILE A 53 -6.26 -4.28 2.94
CA ILE A 53 -5.50 -4.14 1.69
C ILE A 53 -4.00 -4.35 1.88
N PHE A 54 -3.44 -3.93 3.02
CA PHE A 54 -2.02 -4.07 3.30
C PHE A 54 -1.68 -5.54 3.55
N GLN A 55 -2.53 -6.23 4.32
CA GLN A 55 -2.44 -7.67 4.52
C GLN A 55 -2.58 -8.42 3.18
N ALA A 56 -3.62 -8.12 2.38
CA ALA A 56 -3.85 -8.77 1.11
C ALA A 56 -2.66 -8.63 0.14
N TRP A 57 -1.97 -7.47 0.16
CA TRP A 57 -0.75 -7.29 -0.61
C TRP A 57 0.43 -8.12 -0.09
N ALA A 58 0.58 -8.20 1.24
CA ALA A 58 1.60 -9.04 1.87
C ALA A 58 1.40 -10.52 1.53
N GLU A 59 0.15 -11.00 1.53
CA GLU A 59 -0.22 -12.35 1.10
C GLU A 59 0.07 -12.57 -0.38
N ALA A 60 -0.39 -11.66 -1.25
CA ALA A 60 -0.23 -11.76 -2.69
C ALA A 60 1.25 -11.79 -3.12
N THR A 61 2.12 -11.14 -2.37
CA THR A 61 3.58 -11.11 -2.63
C THR A 61 4.35 -12.22 -1.93
N GLY A 62 3.69 -13.05 -1.12
CA GLY A 62 4.30 -14.09 -0.29
C GLY A 62 5.12 -13.57 0.89
N ALA A 63 5.02 -12.26 1.21
CA ALA A 63 5.65 -11.66 2.38
C ALA A 63 4.96 -12.05 3.69
N TYR A 64 3.72 -12.53 3.61
CA TYR A 64 2.95 -13.05 4.72
C TYR A 64 2.18 -14.30 4.28
N VAL A 65 2.26 -15.38 5.06
CA VAL A 65 1.47 -16.60 4.86
C VAL A 65 0.61 -16.85 6.12
N PRO A 66 -0.73 -16.73 6.01
CA PRO A 66 -1.64 -16.99 7.12
C PRO A 66 -1.42 -18.37 7.75
N GLY A 67 -1.42 -18.41 9.08
CA GLY A 67 -1.19 -19.63 9.86
C GLY A 67 0.27 -20.09 9.96
N ARG A 68 1.19 -19.53 9.15
CA ARG A 68 2.63 -19.79 9.25
C ARG A 68 3.38 -18.61 9.88
N ASP A 69 3.08 -17.41 9.42
CA ASP A 69 3.81 -16.19 9.79
C ASP A 69 2.99 -15.39 10.82
N LYS A 70 3.66 -14.62 11.68
CA LYS A 70 2.99 -13.71 12.63
C LYS A 70 2.55 -12.42 11.91
N PRO A 71 1.33 -11.89 12.16
CA PRO A 71 0.92 -10.60 11.61
C PRO A 71 1.86 -9.44 11.99
N ASP A 72 2.16 -8.59 11.02
CA ASP A 72 3.00 -7.39 11.17
C ASP A 72 2.38 -6.22 10.38
N LEU A 73 1.38 -5.57 10.98
CA LEU A 73 0.59 -4.50 10.38
C LEU A 73 1.45 -3.28 9.97
N PRO A 74 2.39 -2.77 10.81
CA PRO A 74 3.27 -1.68 10.42
C PRO A 74 4.09 -2.00 9.15
N THR A 75 4.74 -3.16 9.11
CA THR A 75 5.56 -3.57 7.97
C THR A 75 4.73 -3.69 6.68
N TRP A 76 3.52 -4.27 6.76
CA TRP A 76 2.65 -4.38 5.59
C TRP A 76 2.24 -3.02 5.03
N LYS A 77 1.87 -2.08 5.89
CA LYS A 77 1.49 -0.71 5.51
C LYS A 77 2.68 0.04 4.90
N ARG A 78 3.86 -0.01 5.52
CA ARG A 78 5.12 0.59 5.02
C ARG A 78 5.49 0.07 3.63
N ASN A 79 5.45 -1.25 3.44
CA ASN A 79 5.78 -1.89 2.17
C ASN A 79 4.79 -1.53 1.06
N PHE A 80 3.49 -1.49 1.39
CA PHE A 80 2.45 -1.08 0.45
C PHE A 80 2.62 0.38 0.01
N ARG A 81 2.80 1.30 0.98
CA ARG A 81 3.07 2.73 0.72
C ARG A 81 4.27 2.90 -0.20
N SER A 82 5.38 2.23 0.11
CA SER A 82 6.59 2.25 -0.70
C SER A 82 6.37 1.72 -2.13
N ALA A 83 5.57 0.66 -2.28
CA ALA A 83 5.26 0.10 -3.59
C ALA A 83 4.46 1.07 -4.47
N LEU A 84 3.54 1.85 -3.88
CA LEU A 84 2.78 2.89 -4.58
C LEU A 84 3.65 4.10 -4.93
N ASN A 85 4.46 4.60 -3.98
CA ASN A 85 5.29 5.79 -4.18
C ASN A 85 6.33 5.64 -5.30
N ARG A 86 6.72 4.40 -5.64
CA ARG A 86 7.63 4.10 -6.75
C ARG A 86 6.95 4.09 -8.13
N LYS A 87 5.66 4.41 -8.23
CA LYS A 87 4.90 4.38 -9.49
C LYS A 87 4.72 5.78 -10.05
N GLU A 88 5.42 6.07 -11.14
CA GLU A 88 5.31 7.33 -11.87
C GLU A 88 3.90 7.59 -12.42
N GLY A 89 3.16 6.53 -12.74
CA GLY A 89 1.77 6.58 -13.22
C GLY A 89 0.72 6.84 -12.13
N LEU A 90 1.12 7.09 -10.88
CA LEU A 90 0.22 7.23 -9.74
C LEU A 90 0.59 8.45 -8.88
N ARG A 91 -0.41 9.24 -8.48
CA ARG A 91 -0.23 10.33 -7.52
C ARG A 91 -1.23 10.25 -6.38
N LEU A 92 -0.85 10.82 -5.22
CA LEU A 92 -1.79 11.10 -4.14
C LEU A 92 -2.57 12.38 -4.49
N ALA A 93 -3.88 12.26 -4.66
CA ALA A 93 -4.77 13.38 -5.01
C ALA A 93 -5.33 14.07 -3.76
N GLU A 94 -5.72 13.31 -2.74
CA GLU A 94 -6.20 13.84 -1.46
C GLU A 94 -5.68 12.99 -0.30
N ASP A 95 -5.24 13.66 0.76
CA ASP A 95 -4.87 13.01 2.02
C ASP A 95 -5.91 13.34 3.10
N ARG A 96 -6.71 12.34 3.47
CA ARG A 96 -7.69 12.42 4.56
C ARG A 96 -7.35 11.42 5.66
N SER A 97 -6.09 11.02 5.79
CA SER A 97 -5.65 10.04 6.78
C SER A 97 -5.87 10.48 8.24
N LYS A 98 -6.02 11.79 8.47
CA LYS A 98 -6.31 12.39 9.77
C LYS A 98 -7.81 12.57 10.05
N ASP A 99 -8.69 12.18 9.13
CA ASP A 99 -10.13 12.28 9.35
C ASP A 99 -10.53 11.39 10.55
N PRO A 100 -11.25 11.94 11.55
CA PRO A 100 -11.60 11.19 12.75
C PRO A 100 -12.56 10.03 12.48
N HIS A 101 -13.43 10.14 11.47
CA HIS A 101 -14.49 9.16 11.19
C HIS A 101 -14.15 8.26 10.00
N ASP A 102 -13.59 8.82 8.93
CA ASP A 102 -13.28 8.10 7.69
C ASP A 102 -11.85 8.37 7.24
N PRO A 103 -10.82 7.89 7.97
CA PRO A 103 -9.42 8.12 7.60
C PRO A 103 -9.05 7.36 6.32
N HIS A 104 -8.77 8.08 5.23
CA HIS A 104 -8.41 7.47 3.94
C HIS A 104 -7.50 8.35 3.09
N LYS A 105 -6.91 7.76 2.05
CA LYS A 105 -6.16 8.49 1.01
C LYS A 105 -6.80 8.23 -0.35
N ILE A 106 -6.89 9.27 -1.18
CA ILE A 106 -7.38 9.19 -2.55
C ILE A 106 -6.20 9.28 -3.50
N TYR A 107 -5.98 8.25 -4.29
CA TYR A 107 -4.97 8.20 -5.33
C TYR A 107 -5.60 8.38 -6.70
N GLU A 108 -4.82 8.89 -7.64
CA GLU A 108 -5.22 9.12 -9.02
C GLU A 108 -4.16 8.58 -9.98
N PHE A 109 -4.59 7.83 -10.99
CA PHE A 109 -3.75 7.50 -12.13
C PHE A 109 -3.50 8.75 -12.96
N VAL A 110 -2.24 9.14 -13.12
CA VAL A 110 -1.87 10.20 -14.05
C VAL A 110 -1.84 9.63 -15.46
N ASN A 111 -2.67 10.20 -16.33
CA ASN A 111 -2.68 9.83 -17.73
C ASN A 111 -1.43 10.44 -18.37
N SER A 112 -0.31 9.73 -18.31
CA SER A 112 0.84 10.01 -19.17
C SER A 112 0.31 9.96 -20.59
N GLY A 113 0.31 11.09 -21.30
CA GLY A 113 -0.18 11.13 -22.68
C GLY A 113 0.48 10.01 -23.49
N VAL A 114 -0.35 9.29 -24.26
CA VAL A 114 0.00 8.14 -25.12
C VAL A 114 0.05 6.81 -24.36
N GLY A 115 -0.96 5.98 -24.63
CA GLY A 115 -1.17 4.70 -23.98
C GLY A 115 -0.08 3.69 -24.29
N ASP A 116 0.34 2.97 -23.26
CA ASP A 116 0.64 1.55 -23.34
C ASP A 116 0.75 1.00 -21.90
N PHE A 117 -0.25 0.24 -21.43
CA PHE A 117 -0.10 -0.55 -20.20
C PHE A 117 0.67 -1.86 -20.46
N SER A 118 1.41 -1.97 -21.58
CA SER A 118 2.09 -3.19 -22.03
C SER A 118 3.60 -2.99 -22.21
N GLN A 119 4.33 -2.73 -21.13
CA GLN A 119 5.79 -2.99 -21.14
C GLN A 119 6.14 -4.22 -20.29
N PRO A 120 6.56 -5.32 -20.94
CA PRO A 120 7.26 -6.41 -20.29
C PRO A 120 8.76 -6.07 -20.25
N ASP A 121 9.19 -5.32 -19.24
CA ASP A 121 10.63 -5.18 -18.96
C ASP A 121 11.16 -6.51 -18.41
N THR A 122 12.03 -7.12 -19.21
CA THR A 122 12.83 -8.29 -18.88
C THR A 122 14.20 -7.81 -18.42
N SER A 123 14.59 -8.07 -17.17
CA SER A 123 16.02 -8.17 -16.81
C SER A 123 16.22 -8.81 -15.41
N PRO A 124 17.34 -9.50 -15.15
CA PRO A 124 17.43 -10.60 -14.20
C PRO A 124 17.96 -10.24 -12.81
N ASP A 125 17.79 -11.22 -11.92
CA ASP A 125 18.13 -11.29 -10.51
C ASP A 125 19.53 -10.81 -10.11
N THR A 126 19.61 -10.18 -8.94
CA THR A 126 20.76 -10.34 -8.05
C THR A 126 20.30 -10.72 -6.64
N ASN A 127 20.76 -11.90 -6.22
CA ASN A 127 20.76 -12.39 -4.85
C ASN A 127 21.34 -11.37 -3.87
N GLY A 128 20.72 -11.26 -2.69
CA GLY A 128 21.27 -10.54 -1.55
C GLY A 128 20.52 -10.89 -0.28
N GLY A 129 20.92 -11.97 0.38
CA GLY A 129 20.46 -12.29 1.74
C GLY A 129 20.99 -11.26 2.74
N GLY A 130 20.18 -10.98 3.76
CA GLY A 130 20.55 -10.10 4.86
C GLY A 130 19.52 -10.18 5.97
N SER A 131 19.79 -11.04 6.94
CA SER A 131 19.10 -11.06 8.23
C SER A 131 19.61 -9.91 9.07
N THR A 132 18.80 -8.90 9.38
CA THR A 132 19.03 -8.05 10.56
C THR A 132 17.71 -7.59 11.17
N SER A 133 17.67 -7.75 12.49
CA SER A 133 16.72 -7.23 13.47
C SER A 133 16.18 -5.83 13.12
N ASP A 134 14.89 -5.72 12.83
CA ASP A 134 14.25 -4.48 12.36
C ASP A 134 12.92 -4.24 13.08
N THR A 135 13.00 -4.00 14.39
CA THR A 135 11.83 -3.59 15.21
C THR A 135 11.91 -2.13 15.61
N GLN A 136 13.05 -1.47 15.38
CA GLN A 136 13.28 -0.09 15.76
C GLN A 136 13.06 0.88 14.59
N GLU A 137 13.32 0.48 13.35
CA GLU A 137 13.12 1.38 12.21
C GLU A 137 11.64 1.56 11.85
N ASP A 138 10.76 0.61 12.20
CA ASP A 138 9.31 0.73 12.02
C ASP A 138 8.67 1.77 12.96
N ILE A 139 9.12 1.84 14.22
CA ILE A 139 8.73 2.92 15.14
C ILE A 139 9.29 4.25 14.62
N LEU A 140 10.51 4.23 14.08
CA LEU A 140 11.12 5.43 13.54
C LEU A 140 10.44 5.89 12.25
N ASP A 141 9.91 5.02 11.39
CA ASP A 141 9.17 5.43 10.19
C ASP A 141 7.79 6.03 10.55
N GLU A 142 7.15 5.51 11.61
CA GLU A 142 5.93 6.08 12.22
C GLU A 142 6.22 7.39 12.96
N LEU A 143 7.39 7.52 13.61
CA LEU A 143 7.88 8.77 14.21
C LEU A 143 8.40 9.77 13.18
N LEU A 144 8.97 9.35 12.06
CA LEU A 144 9.47 10.24 11.00
C LEU A 144 8.30 10.87 10.26
N GLU A 145 7.21 10.09 10.05
CA GLU A 145 5.92 10.66 9.61
C GLU A 145 5.39 11.70 10.62
N TRP A 146 5.72 11.60 11.92
CA TRP A 146 5.45 12.61 12.94
C TRP A 146 6.44 13.80 12.95
N GLU A 147 7.75 13.57 12.80
CA GLU A 147 8.78 14.61 12.87
C GLU A 147 8.73 15.59 11.68
N PHE A 148 8.34 15.11 10.49
CA PHE A 148 8.06 16.00 9.36
C PHE A 148 6.83 16.91 9.61
N GLU A 149 5.95 16.59 10.57
CA GLU A 149 4.77 17.38 10.91
C GLU A 149 4.98 18.40 12.03
N VAL A 150 5.98 18.24 12.90
CA VAL A 150 6.29 19.24 13.96
C VAL A 150 7.08 20.44 13.42
N THR A 151 7.78 20.27 12.30
CA THR A 151 8.66 21.31 11.72
C THR A 151 7.95 22.27 10.75
N ALA A 152 6.60 22.25 10.69
CA ALA A 152 5.80 23.11 9.80
C ALA A 152 5.00 24.21 10.52
N PHE A 153 5.48 24.67 11.68
CA PHE A 153 5.04 25.91 12.33
C PHE A 153 6.23 26.83 12.63
#